data_AF-A0A060C1B8-F1
#
_entry.id   AF-A0A060C1B8-F1
#
_cell.length_a   1.000
_cell.length_b   1.000
_cell.length_c   1.000
_cell.angle_alpha   90.00
_cell.angle_beta   90.00
_cell.angle_gamma   90.00
#
_symmetry.space_group_name_H-M   'P 1'
#
loop_
_entity.id
_entity.type
_entity.pdbx_description
1 polymer ?
#
loop_
_entity_poly.entity_id
_entity_poly.type
_entity_poly.pdbx_seq_one_letter_code
_entity_poly.pdbx_strand_id
1 'polypeptide(L)'
;MDRGAPAGSDIDLLRHLAEANGVATGFWDWYGNRRDVSAESLLKVLSALGVPVTVSSTVGEVADALTRTEDQPWLRVLPDCLVVREGTDSEVPVHVPDGDWVT
;
A
#
# COMPACT_ATOMS: atom_id res chain seq x y z
N MET A 1 8.84 -17.67 7.03
CA MET A 1 7.54 -17.13 7.49
C MET A 1 6.47 -18.16 7.19
N ASP A 2 5.68 -18.53 8.19
CA ASP A 2 4.52 -19.40 7.99
C ASP A 2 3.42 -18.59 7.30
N ARG A 3 3.21 -18.84 6.00
CA ARG A 3 2.21 -18.11 5.20
C ARG A 3 0.77 -18.36 5.66
N GLY A 4 0.50 -19.47 6.36
CA GLY A 4 -0.83 -19.79 6.87
C GLY A 4 -1.13 -19.17 8.23
N ALA A 5 -0.14 -18.57 8.88
CA ALA A 5 -0.32 -17.91 10.17
C ALA A 5 -1.24 -16.68 10.04
N PRO A 6 -1.96 -16.30 11.11
CA PRO A 6 -2.78 -15.10 11.10
C PRO A 6 -1.91 -13.86 10.82
N ALA A 7 -2.40 -12.92 10.02
CA ALA A 7 -1.65 -11.72 9.61
C ALA A 7 -1.01 -10.96 10.79
N GLY A 8 -1.66 -10.97 11.96
CA GLY A 8 -1.14 -10.32 13.18
C GLY A 8 0.14 -10.94 13.74
N SER A 9 0.55 -12.14 13.32
CA SER A 9 1.83 -12.75 13.73
C SER A 9 3.04 -12.09 13.07
N ASP A 10 2.85 -11.42 11.93
CA ASP A 10 3.89 -10.69 11.21
C ASP A 10 3.50 -9.22 11.08
N ILE A 11 3.68 -8.49 12.19
CA ILE A 11 3.27 -7.08 12.28
C ILE A 11 4.10 -6.20 11.34
N ASP A 12 5.35 -6.55 11.08
CA ASP A 12 6.24 -5.74 10.24
C ASP A 12 5.82 -5.82 8.77
N LEU A 13 5.44 -7.01 8.30
CA LEU A 13 4.83 -7.17 6.97
C LEU A 13 3.53 -6.36 6.84
N LEU A 14 2.67 -6.37 7.86
CA LEU A 14 1.42 -5.61 7.85
C LEU A 14 1.67 -4.09 7.87
N ARG A 15 2.70 -3.63 8.60
CA ARG A 15 3.15 -2.23 8.60
C ARG A 15 3.68 -1.82 7.24
N HIS A 16 4.42 -2.69 6.56
CA HIS A 16 4.90 -2.44 5.20
C HIS A 16 3.73 -2.27 4.22
N LEU A 17 2.74 -3.17 4.27
CA LEU A 17 1.53 -3.04 3.45
C LEU A 17 0.76 -1.74 3.75
N ALA A 18 0.67 -1.37 5.03
CA ALA A 18 0.06 -0.11 5.44
C ALA A 18 0.78 1.10 4.85
N GLU A 19 2.11 1.16 4.97
CA GLU A 19 2.93 2.24 4.44
C GLU A 19 2.83 2.34 2.91
N ALA A 20 2.85 1.22 2.20
CA ALA A 20 2.69 1.17 0.74
C ALA A 20 1.33 1.70 0.27
N ASN A 21 0.29 1.61 1.10
CA ASN A 21 -1.05 2.16 0.82
C ASN A 21 -1.28 3.54 1.47
N GLY A 22 -0.24 4.18 2.02
CA GLY A 22 -0.34 5.52 2.63
C GLY A 22 -1.03 5.55 4.00
N VAL A 23 -1.14 4.41 4.68
CA VAL A 23 -1.74 4.29 6.02
C VAL A 23 -0.66 4.42 7.08
N ALA A 24 -0.84 5.38 7.99
CA ALA A 24 0.09 5.58 9.10
C ALA A 24 0.04 4.40 10.11
N THR A 25 1.21 3.87 10.45
CA THR A 25 1.39 2.73 11.37
C THR A 25 1.50 3.14 12.85
N GLY A 26 1.59 4.44 13.11
CA GLY A 26 1.61 5.02 14.45
C GLY A 26 1.44 6.53 14.42
N PHE A 27 0.99 7.08 15.55
CA PHE A 27 0.71 8.50 15.70
C PHE A 27 1.22 9.03 17.04
N TRP A 28 1.34 10.35 17.15
CA TRP A 28 1.60 11.01 18.42
C TRP A 28 0.26 11.43 19.02
N ASP A 29 -0.01 10.98 20.24
CA ASP A 29 -1.17 11.49 20.96
C ASP A 29 -0.93 12.93 21.44
N TRP A 30 -2.00 13.59 21.84
CA TRP A 30 -1.97 14.99 22.29
C TRP A 30 -1.20 15.19 23.61
N TYR A 31 -0.86 14.10 24.31
CA TYR A 31 0.03 14.12 25.47
C TYR A 31 1.51 13.97 25.09
N GLY A 32 1.81 13.86 23.79
CA GLY A 32 3.18 13.71 23.28
C GLY A 32 3.72 12.28 23.38
N ASN A 33 2.88 11.26 23.56
CA ASN A 33 3.32 9.87 23.54
C ASN A 33 3.15 9.28 22.14
N ARG A 34 4.16 8.51 21.69
CA ARG A 34 4.07 7.71 20.47
C ARG A 34 3.17 6.49 20.73
N ARG A 35 2.17 6.29 19.86
CA ARG A 35 1.25 5.15 19.88
C ARG A 35 1.34 4.40 18.57
N ASP A 36 1.58 3.10 18.65
CA ASP A 36 1.50 2.20 17.50
C ASP A 36 0.05 1.74 17.28
N VAL A 37 -0.32 1.56 16.02
CA VAL A 37 -1.64 1.06 15.63
C VAL A 37 -1.67 -0.47 15.75
N SER A 38 -2.78 -1.02 16.25
CA SER A 38 -2.95 -2.47 16.36
C SER A 38 -3.08 -3.14 14.99
N ALA A 39 -2.64 -4.40 14.88
CA ALA A 39 -2.78 -5.20 13.65
C ALA A 39 -4.24 -5.23 13.14
N GLU A 40 -5.20 -5.41 14.05
CA GLU A 40 -6.62 -5.45 13.70
C GLU A 40 -7.09 -4.12 13.07
N SER A 41 -6.64 -2.99 13.61
CA SER A 41 -7.01 -1.67 13.08
C SER A 41 -6.39 -1.45 11.70
N LEU A 42 -5.13 -1.83 11.50
CA LEU A 42 -4.47 -1.76 10.19
C LEU A 42 -5.24 -2.61 9.16
N LEU A 43 -5.59 -3.86 9.49
CA LEU A 43 -6.36 -4.73 8.60
C LEU A 43 -7.73 -4.15 8.24
N LYS A 44 -8.45 -3.57 9.21
CA LYS A 44 -9.75 -2.93 8.96
C LYS A 44 -9.64 -1.71 8.05
N VAL A 45 -8.64 -0.85 8.27
CA VAL A 45 -8.42 0.34 7.45
C VAL A 45 -8.00 -0.04 6.03
N LEU A 46 -7.09 -0.99 5.88
CA LEU A 46 -6.65 -1.51 4.58
C LEU A 46 -7.84 -2.11 3.80
N SER A 47 -8.68 -2.90 4.47
CA SER A 47 -9.91 -3.45 3.89
C SER A 47 -10.87 -2.34 3.42
N ALA A 48 -11.02 -1.27 4.21
CA ALA A 48 -11.86 -0.12 3.85
C ALA A 48 -11.31 0.68 2.65
N LEU A 49 -9.99 0.69 2.44
CA LEU A 49 -9.34 1.27 1.25
C LEU A 49 -9.48 0.39 -0.01
N GLY A 50 -10.07 -0.81 0.11
CA GLY A 50 -10.26 -1.74 -1.00
C GLY A 50 -9.09 -2.69 -1.24
N VAL A 51 -8.13 -2.76 -0.30
CA VAL A 51 -7.09 -3.80 -0.32
C VAL A 51 -7.75 -5.14 0.05
N PRO A 52 -7.47 -6.26 -0.65
CA PRO A 52 -8.13 -7.55 -0.46
C PRO A 52 -7.61 -8.28 0.81
N VAL A 53 -7.71 -7.62 1.95
CA VAL A 53 -7.34 -8.16 3.27
C VAL A 53 -8.51 -8.00 4.25
N THR A 54 -8.58 -8.92 5.20
CA THR A 54 -9.59 -8.95 6.26
C THR A 54 -8.95 -9.22 7.62
N VAL A 55 -9.71 -9.10 8.72
CA VAL A 55 -9.19 -9.39 10.07
C VAL A 55 -8.74 -10.85 10.24
N SER A 56 -9.35 -11.77 9.49
CA SER A 56 -8.99 -13.19 9.45
C SER A 56 -7.91 -13.52 8.43
N SER A 57 -7.33 -12.52 7.76
CA SER A 57 -6.35 -12.77 6.72
C SER A 57 -5.07 -13.41 7.25
N THR A 58 -4.39 -14.12 6.36
CA THR A 58 -3.12 -14.80 6.66
C THR A 58 -1.92 -13.97 6.25
N VAL A 59 -0.73 -14.33 6.73
CA VAL A 59 0.54 -13.73 6.32
C VAL A 59 0.74 -13.84 4.80
N GLY A 60 0.31 -14.96 4.18
CA GLY A 60 0.36 -15.14 2.73
C GLY A 60 -0.49 -14.12 1.97
N GLU A 61 -1.74 -13.92 2.40
CA GLU A 61 -2.64 -12.94 1.78
C GLU A 61 -2.12 -11.50 1.91
N VAL A 62 -1.51 -11.15 3.04
CA VAL A 62 -0.89 -9.83 3.23
C VAL A 62 0.33 -9.66 2.31
N ALA A 63 1.15 -10.70 2.15
CA ALA A 63 2.29 -10.67 1.23
C ALA A 63 1.83 -10.51 -0.23
N ASP A 64 0.80 -11.25 -0.65
CA ASP A 64 0.26 -11.16 -2.01
C ASP A 64 -0.38 -9.77 -2.26
N ALA A 65 -1.07 -9.22 -1.26
CA ALA A 65 -1.61 -7.87 -1.31
C ALA A 65 -0.50 -6.81 -1.43
N LEU A 66 0.63 -7.00 -0.73
CA LEU A 66 1.78 -6.11 -0.82
C LEU A 66 2.38 -6.11 -2.23
N THR A 67 2.68 -7.30 -2.76
CA THR A 67 3.18 -7.44 -4.14
C THR A 67 2.24 -6.77 -5.14
N ARG A 68 0.92 -6.97 -4.98
CA ARG A 68 -0.08 -6.33 -5.85
C ARG A 68 -0.07 -4.80 -5.72
N THR A 69 0.10 -4.24 -4.52
CA THR A 69 0.22 -2.79 -4.31
C THR A 69 1.49 -2.24 -4.97
N GLU A 70 2.62 -2.94 -4.84
CA GLU A 70 3.90 -2.53 -5.43
C GLU A 70 3.93 -2.65 -6.96
N ASP A 71 3.23 -3.64 -7.53
CA ASP A 71 3.12 -3.84 -8.97
C ASP A 71 2.13 -2.87 -9.62
N GLN A 72 1.13 -2.36 -8.88
CA GLN A 72 0.05 -1.55 -9.45
C GLN A 72 0.57 -0.32 -10.24
N PRO A 73 1.56 0.46 -9.78
CA PRO A 73 2.12 1.57 -10.54
C PRO A 73 2.71 1.13 -11.88
N TRP A 74 3.36 -0.04 -11.94
CA TRP A 74 4.00 -0.56 -13.16
C TRP A 74 3.01 -1.09 -14.19
N LEU A 75 1.87 -1.60 -13.71
CA LEU A 75 0.80 -2.13 -14.57
C LEU A 75 -0.09 -1.04 -15.17
N ARG A 76 0.04 0.21 -14.70
CA ARG A 76 -0.77 1.35 -15.16
C ARG A 76 -0.08 2.05 -16.31
N VAL A 77 -0.79 2.22 -17.43
CA VAL A 77 -0.25 2.92 -18.60
C VAL A 77 0.09 4.38 -18.28
N LEU A 78 -0.79 5.05 -17.52
CA LEU A 78 -0.63 6.42 -17.06
C LEU A 78 -1.03 6.52 -15.57
N PRO A 79 -0.47 7.50 -14.82
CA PRO A 79 -0.94 7.80 -13.47
C PRO A 79 -2.41 8.28 -13.48
N ASP A 80 -3.13 8.04 -12.39
CA ASP A 80 -4.57 8.42 -12.26
C ASP A 80 -4.79 9.92 -12.48
N CYS A 81 -3.90 10.74 -11.94
CA CYS A 81 -3.83 12.17 -12.22
C CYS A 81 -2.43 12.69 -11.93
N LEU A 82 -2.02 13.73 -12.65
CA LEU A 82 -0.81 14.49 -12.38
C LEU A 82 -1.18 15.96 -12.21
N VAL A 83 -0.83 16.53 -11.06
CA VAL A 83 -1.08 17.94 -10.76
C VAL A 83 0.24 18.69 -10.85
N VAL A 84 0.28 19.69 -11.74
CA VAL A 84 1.47 20.52 -11.98
C VAL A 84 1.17 21.98 -11.70
N ARG A 85 2.19 22.72 -11.25
CA ARG A 85 2.09 24.17 -11.08
C ARG A 85 2.33 24.87 -12.41
N GLU A 86 1.57 25.94 -12.67
CA GLU A 86 1.77 26.79 -13.84
C GLU A 86 3.25 27.23 -13.98
N GLY A 87 3.78 27.15 -15.20
CA GLY A 87 5.15 27.53 -15.53
C GLY A 87 6.22 26.51 -15.13
N THR A 88 5.83 25.28 -14.77
CA THR A 88 6.76 24.19 -14.43
C THR A 88 6.71 23.09 -15.49
N ASP A 89 7.86 22.71 -16.03
CA ASP A 89 7.98 21.51 -16.87
C ASP A 89 7.84 20.25 -16.00
N SER A 90 7.10 19.25 -16.47
CA SER A 90 6.91 17.98 -15.76
C SER A 90 7.01 16.81 -16.71
N GLU A 91 7.64 15.74 -16.25
CA GLU A 91 7.65 14.45 -16.92
C GLU A 91 6.46 13.61 -16.42
N VAL A 92 5.86 12.84 -17.32
CA VAL A 92 4.79 11.89 -17.00
C VAL A 92 5.31 10.48 -17.23
N PRO A 93 5.38 9.61 -16.20
CA PRO A 93 5.75 8.22 -16.43
C PRO A 93 4.66 7.53 -17.24
N VAL A 94 5.06 6.85 -18.31
CA VAL A 94 4.20 6.04 -19.17
C VAL A 94 4.72 4.61 -19.17
N HIS A 95 3.86 3.65 -18.89
CA HIS A 95 4.20 2.23 -18.96
C HIS A 95 3.45 1.56 -20.11
N VAL A 96 4.19 0.87 -20.97
CA VAL A 96 3.62 0.08 -22.08
C VAL A 96 4.22 -1.32 -22.05
N PRO A 97 3.53 -2.33 -22.61
CA PRO A 97 4.15 -3.62 -22.85
C PRO A 97 5.46 -3.45 -23.62
N ASP A 98 6.44 -4.28 -23.31
CA ASP A 98 7.74 -4.23 -23.98
C ASP A 98 7.57 -4.40 -25.50
N GLY A 99 8.12 -3.45 -26.27
CA GLY A 99 8.02 -3.41 -27.73
C GLY A 99 6.83 -2.62 -28.30
N ASP A 100 5.89 -2.14 -27.47
CA ASP A 100 4.80 -1.28 -27.93
C ASP A 100 5.24 0.19 -28.01
N TRP A 101 4.64 0.93 -28.96
CA TRP A 101 4.86 2.37 -29.10
C TRP A 101 3.91 3.19 -28.25
N VAL A 102 4.42 4.30 -27.70
CA VAL A 102 3.60 5.34 -27.09
C VAL A 102 3.00 6.19 -28.22
N THR A 103 1.76 5.88 -28.61
CA THR A 103 1.01 6.59 -29.66
C THR A 103 0.07 7.63 -29.12
#